data_AF-A0A7N0REA4-F1
#
_entry.id   AF-A0A7N0REA4-F1
#
_cell.length_a   1.000
_cell.length_b   1.000
_cell.length_c   1.000
_cell.angle_alpha   90.00
_cell.angle_beta   90.00
_cell.angle_gamma   90.00
#
_symmetry.space_group_name_H-M   'P 1'
#
loop_
_entity.id
_entity.type
_entity.pdbx_description
1 polymer ?
#
loop_
_entity_poly.entity_id
_entity_poly.type
_entity_poly.pdbx_seq_one_letter_code
_entity_poly.pdbx_strand_id
1 'polypeptide(L)'
;MMMSSVVNTYPVSSYTFGTKELKMEFADRLACMKVNYMKEGMRTSVEAILLVQEHNHPHILLLQIGNTFCKLPGRGRLKPGENEVEGLKRKLSSKLGANSPRIQPDWQFKKRFIAHLSEQEYFAVPKNLKLLAVPLFELYDNVQRYGPVISTIPKQLSRFQFNVINN
;
A
#
# COMPACT_ATOMS: atom_id res chain seq x y z
N MET A 1 18.29 21.52 -12.77
CA MET A 1 18.41 20.05 -12.64
C MET A 1 17.44 19.59 -11.56
N MET A 2 16.39 18.83 -11.91
CA MET A 2 15.53 18.25 -10.87
C MET A 2 16.32 17.15 -10.16
N MET A 3 16.60 17.33 -8.87
CA MET A 3 17.19 16.27 -8.04
C MET A 3 16.22 15.08 -8.06
N SER A 4 16.63 13.98 -8.70
CA SER A 4 15.92 12.70 -8.62
C SER A 4 15.84 12.30 -7.15
N SER A 5 14.62 12.19 -6.62
CA SER A 5 14.46 11.70 -5.24
C SER A 5 14.85 10.21 -5.22
N VAL A 6 15.91 9.88 -4.47
CA VAL A 6 16.37 8.50 -4.32
C VAL A 6 15.49 7.76 -3.30
N VAL A 7 15.00 6.59 -3.70
CA VAL A 7 14.19 5.67 -2.89
C VAL A 7 15.00 4.41 -2.65
N ASN A 8 15.25 4.09 -1.38
CA ASN A 8 15.93 2.85 -1.00
C ASN A 8 14.92 1.71 -1.03
N THR A 9 15.32 0.58 -1.60
CA THR A 9 14.52 -0.64 -1.63
C THR A 9 15.33 -1.80 -1.06
N TYR A 10 14.70 -2.56 -0.16
CA TYR A 10 15.29 -3.72 0.51
C TYR A 10 14.68 -5.02 -0.03
N PRO A 11 15.41 -6.15 0.06
CA PRO A 11 14.93 -7.42 -0.46
C PRO A 11 13.68 -7.89 0.27
N VAL A 12 12.74 -8.50 -0.47
CA VAL A 12 11.48 -9.02 0.08
C VAL A 12 11.71 -10.02 1.22
N SER A 13 12.84 -10.73 1.20
CA SER A 13 13.27 -11.68 2.22
C SER A 13 13.57 -11.05 3.59
N SER A 14 13.87 -9.74 3.66
CA SER A 14 14.09 -9.05 4.93
C SER A 14 12.78 -8.72 5.67
N TYR A 15 11.63 -8.85 5.00
CA TYR A 15 10.33 -8.58 5.59
C TYR A 15 9.67 -9.88 6.06
N THR A 16 9.05 -9.82 7.23
CA THR A 16 8.34 -10.96 7.81
C THR A 16 6.85 -10.76 7.65
N PHE A 17 6.16 -11.79 7.14
CA PHE A 17 4.72 -11.75 6.91
C PHE A 17 4.02 -12.69 7.89
N GLY A 18 3.14 -12.13 8.71
CA GLY A 18 2.28 -12.86 9.62
C GLY A 18 0.81 -12.77 9.24
N THR A 19 -0.02 -13.46 9.99
CA THR A 19 -1.46 -13.56 9.71
C THR A 19 -2.28 -12.83 10.77
N LYS A 20 -3.31 -12.09 10.34
CA LYS A 20 -4.20 -11.31 11.21
C LYS A 20 -5.67 -11.66 10.98
N GLU A 21 -6.49 -11.38 11.99
CA GLU A 21 -7.94 -11.53 11.92
C GLU A 21 -8.59 -10.56 10.92
N LEU A 22 -9.74 -10.98 10.41
CA LEU A 22 -10.48 -10.25 9.39
C LEU A 22 -11.16 -9.03 9.98
N LYS A 23 -11.07 -7.91 9.26
CA LYS A 23 -11.94 -6.76 9.50
C LYS A 23 -13.05 -6.79 8.44
N MET A 24 -14.30 -6.93 8.88
CA MET A 24 -15.46 -7.03 8.01
C MET A 24 -15.57 -5.79 7.11
N GLU A 25 -15.57 -5.96 5.79
CA GLU A 25 -15.96 -4.89 4.86
C GLU A 25 -17.50 -4.86 4.80
N PHE A 26 -18.10 -3.66 4.82
CA PHE A 26 -19.57 -3.51 4.84
C PHE A 26 -20.22 -4.12 3.58
N ALA A 27 -21.29 -4.89 3.80
CA ALA A 27 -21.98 -5.67 2.77
C ALA A 27 -22.66 -4.82 1.68
N ASP A 28 -23.13 -3.60 2.01
CA ASP A 28 -23.81 -2.73 1.04
C ASP A 28 -23.08 -1.41 0.82
N ARG A 29 -22.10 -1.47 -0.09
CA ARG A 29 -21.15 -0.38 -0.34
C ARG A 29 -21.83 0.88 -0.89
N LEU A 30 -22.92 0.73 -1.65
CA LEU A 30 -23.62 1.86 -2.27
C LEU A 30 -24.51 2.59 -1.26
N ALA A 31 -25.27 1.84 -0.44
CA ALA A 31 -26.06 2.41 0.64
C ALA A 31 -25.19 3.12 1.67
N CYS A 32 -24.09 2.48 2.10
CA CYS A 32 -23.11 3.11 2.98
C CYS A 32 -22.51 4.37 2.34
N MET A 33 -22.25 4.38 1.03
CA MET A 33 -21.68 5.56 0.35
C MET A 33 -22.64 6.75 0.38
N LYS A 34 -23.94 6.53 0.13
CA LYS A 34 -24.96 7.60 0.20
C LYS A 34 -25.07 8.19 1.61
N VAL A 35 -25.22 7.34 2.63
CA VAL A 35 -25.32 7.78 4.04
C VAL A 35 -24.08 8.57 4.45
N ASN A 36 -22.90 8.08 4.08
CA ASN A 36 -21.62 8.72 4.38
C ASN A 36 -21.41 10.05 3.67
N TYR A 37 -21.96 10.22 2.46
CA TYR A 37 -21.91 11.48 1.74
C TYR A 37 -22.82 12.52 2.39
N MET A 38 -24.03 12.14 2.79
CA MET A 38 -24.95 13.05 3.48
C MET A 38 -24.41 13.52 4.84
N LYS A 39 -23.68 12.65 5.56
CA LYS A 39 -23.14 12.97 6.88
C LYS A 39 -21.82 13.75 6.85
N GLU A 40 -20.91 13.39 5.96
CA GLU A 40 -19.51 13.85 6.01
C GLU A 40 -19.04 14.52 4.71
N GLY A 41 -19.91 14.64 3.70
CA GLY A 41 -19.59 15.26 2.42
C GLY A 41 -18.68 14.41 1.52
N MET A 42 -17.83 15.11 0.75
CA MET A 42 -16.97 14.49 -0.26
C MET A 42 -16.02 13.45 0.36
N ARG A 43 -15.90 12.28 -0.29
CA ARG A 43 -15.04 11.21 0.17
C ARG A 43 -13.58 11.48 -0.20
N THR A 44 -12.74 11.72 0.80
CA THR A 44 -11.28 11.71 0.65
C THR A 44 -10.74 10.30 0.91
N SER A 45 -9.89 9.81 0.01
CA SER A 45 -9.29 8.48 0.11
C SER A 45 -7.80 8.57 -0.16
N VAL A 46 -7.02 7.83 0.61
CA VAL A 46 -5.58 7.73 0.46
C VAL A 46 -5.20 6.29 0.15
N GLU A 47 -4.10 6.12 -0.58
CA GLU A 47 -3.53 4.84 -0.95
C GLU A 47 -2.03 4.90 -0.66
N ALA A 48 -1.35 3.77 -0.49
CA ALA A 48 0.09 3.72 -0.31
C ALA A 48 0.72 2.78 -1.33
N ILE A 49 1.93 3.13 -1.77
CA ILE A 49 2.80 2.31 -2.60
C ILE A 49 3.94 1.86 -1.70
N LEU A 50 3.97 0.56 -1.39
CA LEU A 50 5.05 -0.08 -0.66
C LEU A 50 6.00 -0.69 -1.67
N LEU A 51 7.25 -0.21 -1.68
CA LEU A 51 8.27 -0.67 -2.61
C LEU A 51 9.22 -1.64 -1.90
N VAL A 52 9.40 -2.79 -2.50
CA VAL A 52 10.41 -3.78 -2.13
C VAL A 52 11.18 -4.16 -3.38
N GLN A 53 12.18 -5.01 -3.23
CA GLN A 53 12.86 -5.58 -4.38
C GLN A 53 13.05 -7.08 -4.23
N GLU A 54 13.21 -7.74 -5.38
CA GLU A 54 13.56 -9.15 -5.46
C GLU A 54 14.40 -9.32 -6.73
N HIS A 55 15.52 -10.05 -6.66
CA HIS A 55 16.45 -10.26 -7.78
C HIS A 55 16.89 -8.94 -8.48
N ASN A 56 17.18 -7.89 -7.71
CA ASN A 56 17.52 -6.55 -8.22
C ASN A 56 16.41 -5.87 -9.07
N HIS A 57 15.18 -6.36 -9.00
CA HIS A 57 14.03 -5.74 -9.66
C HIS A 57 13.11 -5.08 -8.62
N PRO A 58 12.63 -3.85 -8.89
CA PRO A 58 11.65 -3.20 -8.01
C PRO A 58 10.30 -3.90 -8.13
N HIS A 59 9.73 -4.22 -6.97
CA HIS A 59 8.42 -4.82 -6.82
C HIS A 59 7.54 -3.94 -5.93
N ILE A 60 6.23 -3.99 -6.15
CA ILE A 60 5.24 -3.31 -5.31
C ILE A 60 4.45 -4.35 -4.52
N LEU A 61 4.28 -4.11 -3.23
CA LEU A 61 3.41 -4.94 -2.41
C LEU A 61 1.93 -4.59 -2.66
N LEU A 62 1.16 -5.57 -3.12
CA LEU A 62 -0.28 -5.49 -3.37
C LEU A 62 -1.04 -6.50 -2.52
N LEU A 63 -2.25 -6.11 -2.10
CA LEU A 63 -3.18 -7.00 -1.40
C LEU A 63 -4.11 -7.67 -2.42
N GLN A 64 -3.96 -8.97 -2.60
CA GLN A 64 -4.84 -9.79 -3.43
C GLN A 64 -6.04 -10.28 -2.61
N ILE A 65 -7.24 -10.10 -3.16
CA ILE A 65 -8.49 -10.66 -2.65
C ILE A 65 -8.94 -11.77 -3.59
N GLY A 66 -9.01 -13.00 -3.08
CA GLY A 66 -9.25 -14.17 -3.92
C GLY A 66 -8.13 -14.32 -4.96
N ASN A 67 -8.50 -14.57 -6.23
CA ASN A 67 -7.53 -14.74 -7.32
C ASN A 67 -7.54 -13.63 -8.36
N THR A 68 -8.55 -12.76 -8.38
CA THR A 68 -8.80 -11.83 -9.49
C THR A 68 -8.60 -10.36 -9.15
N PHE A 69 -8.64 -9.98 -7.87
CA PHE A 69 -8.61 -8.57 -7.48
C PHE A 69 -7.36 -8.21 -6.68
N CYS A 70 -6.63 -7.19 -7.13
CA CYS A 70 -5.54 -6.59 -6.38
C CYS A 70 -5.93 -5.19 -5.89
N LYS A 71 -5.53 -4.84 -4.66
CA LYS A 71 -5.74 -3.52 -4.07
C LYS A 71 -4.42 -3.00 -3.51
N LEU A 72 -4.23 -1.68 -3.59
CA LEU A 72 -3.13 -1.04 -2.90
C LEU A 72 -3.31 -1.10 -1.36
N PRO A 73 -2.22 -1.31 -0.62
CA PRO A 73 -2.20 -1.19 0.83
C PRO A 73 -2.52 0.26 1.24
N GLY A 74 -2.97 0.46 2.48
CA GLY A 74 -3.35 1.78 2.98
C GLY A 74 -4.64 2.36 2.38
N ARG A 75 -5.21 1.75 1.32
CA ARG A 75 -6.46 2.19 0.70
C ARG A 75 -7.59 2.32 1.72
N GLY A 76 -8.04 3.54 1.97
CA GLY A 76 -9.10 3.81 2.94
C GLY A 76 -9.60 5.25 2.94
N ARG A 77 -10.80 5.46 3.50
CA ARG A 77 -11.40 6.78 3.71
C ARG A 77 -10.75 7.50 4.89
N LEU A 78 -10.35 8.76 4.68
CA LEU A 78 -9.90 9.66 5.76
C LEU A 78 -11.11 10.17 6.55
N LYS A 79 -10.90 10.49 7.82
CA LYS A 79 -11.90 11.20 8.62
C LYS A 79 -11.98 12.68 8.17
N PRO A 80 -13.11 13.36 8.36
CA PRO A 80 -13.21 14.80 8.12
C PRO A 80 -12.13 15.54 8.94
N GLY A 81 -11.35 16.40 8.28
CA GLY A 81 -10.26 17.17 8.91
C GLY A 81 -8.99 16.37 9.25
N GLU A 82 -8.90 15.09 8.90
CA GLU A 82 -7.69 14.29 9.12
C GLU A 82 -6.66 14.51 8.02
N ASN A 83 -5.38 14.67 8.41
CA ASN A 83 -4.28 14.79 7.45
C ASN A 83 -4.12 13.51 6.62
N GLU A 84 -3.77 13.67 5.34
CA GLU A 84 -3.59 12.54 4.43
C GLU A 84 -2.53 11.55 4.92
N VAL A 85 -1.40 12.08 5.43
CA VAL A 85 -0.28 11.28 5.95
C VAL A 85 -0.70 10.52 7.21
N GLU A 86 -1.31 11.18 8.17
CA GLU A 86 -1.75 10.55 9.43
C GLU A 86 -2.83 9.49 9.18
N GLY A 87 -3.80 9.81 8.33
CA GLY A 87 -4.82 8.86 7.96
C GLY A 87 -4.25 7.67 7.18
N LEU A 88 -3.25 7.88 6.32
CA LEU A 88 -2.57 6.79 5.64
C LEU A 88 -1.78 5.90 6.60
N LYS A 89 -1.01 6.48 7.54
CA LYS A 89 -0.36 5.74 8.63
C LYS A 89 -1.36 4.87 9.37
N ARG A 90 -2.48 5.46 9.80
CA ARG A 90 -3.56 4.77 10.49
C ARG A 90 -4.17 3.64 9.66
N LYS A 91 -4.37 3.84 8.35
CA LYS A 91 -4.93 2.82 7.45
C LYS A 91 -3.95 1.68 7.19
N LEU A 92 -2.66 1.98 7.02
CA LEU A 92 -1.61 0.98 6.89
C LEU A 92 -1.46 0.17 8.18
N SER A 93 -1.31 0.81 9.34
CA SER A 93 -1.26 0.11 10.63
C SER A 93 -2.53 -0.71 10.91
N SER A 94 -3.70 -0.22 10.50
CA SER A 94 -4.94 -0.99 10.66
C SER A 94 -4.98 -2.25 9.78
N LYS A 95 -4.38 -2.23 8.59
CA LYS A 95 -4.43 -3.35 7.62
C LYS A 95 -3.25 -4.31 7.73
N LEU A 96 -2.05 -3.77 7.92
CA LEU A 96 -0.77 -4.49 7.90
C LEU A 96 -0.04 -4.44 9.24
N GLY A 97 -0.46 -3.61 10.19
CA GLY A 97 0.15 -3.56 11.52
C GLY A 97 -0.25 -4.77 12.37
N ALA A 98 0.69 -5.23 13.21
CA ALA A 98 0.46 -6.32 14.15
C ALA A 98 -0.68 -5.99 15.14
N ASN A 99 -1.23 -7.02 15.77
CA ASN A 99 -2.21 -6.84 16.85
C ASN A 99 -1.58 -6.24 18.12
N SER A 100 -0.26 -6.36 18.26
CA SER A 100 0.47 -5.80 19.40
C SER A 100 0.93 -4.38 19.10
N PRO A 101 0.65 -3.39 19.98
CA PRO A 101 1.15 -2.03 19.81
C PRO A 101 2.68 -1.93 19.89
N ARG A 102 3.37 -2.98 20.36
CA ARG A 102 4.84 -3.04 20.43
C ARG A 102 5.52 -3.38 19.09
N ILE A 103 4.76 -3.89 18.12
CA ILE A 103 5.27 -4.32 16.81
C ILE A 103 4.47 -3.58 15.73
N GLN A 104 4.52 -2.24 15.78
CA GLN A 104 3.95 -1.41 14.72
C GLN A 104 5.06 -0.92 13.78
N PRO A 105 4.89 -1.09 12.46
CA PRO A 105 5.72 -0.45 11.44
C PRO A 105 5.82 1.07 11.66
N ASP A 106 7.02 1.64 11.55
CA ASP A 106 7.19 3.10 11.49
C ASP A 106 7.06 3.56 10.04
N TRP A 107 5.84 3.89 9.64
CA TRP A 107 5.57 4.34 8.28
C TRP A 107 6.12 5.75 8.05
N GLN A 108 7.16 5.86 7.23
CA GLN A 108 7.70 7.14 6.77
C GLN A 108 7.34 7.37 5.29
N PHE A 109 6.99 8.60 4.90
CA PHE A 109 6.57 8.91 3.52
C PHE A 109 7.43 10.03 2.94
N LYS A 110 8.10 9.77 1.80
CA LYS A 110 8.98 10.75 1.14
C LYS A 110 8.24 11.69 0.19
N LYS A 111 7.25 11.19 -0.57
CA LYS A 111 6.48 11.97 -1.56
C LYS A 111 5.26 11.18 -2.00
N ARG A 112 4.14 11.88 -2.28
CA ARG A 112 2.82 11.34 -2.69
C ARG A 112 2.75 9.83 -2.55
N PHE A 113 2.41 9.39 -1.33
CA PHE A 113 1.95 8.03 -1.05
C PHE A 113 2.99 6.89 -1.18
N ILE A 114 4.26 7.17 -1.49
CA ILE A 114 5.34 6.18 -1.40
C ILE A 114 5.75 6.03 0.07
N ALA A 115 5.50 4.84 0.62
CA ALA A 115 5.96 4.46 1.95
C ALA A 115 7.40 3.97 1.86
N HIS A 116 8.29 4.64 2.60
CA HIS A 116 9.64 4.19 2.82
C HIS A 116 9.62 3.12 3.90
N LEU A 117 10.00 1.91 3.52
CA LEU A 117 10.11 0.79 4.45
C LEU A 117 11.47 0.82 5.14
N SER A 118 11.51 0.34 6.38
CA SER A 118 12.76 0.06 7.08
C SER A 118 13.42 -1.20 6.51
N GLU A 119 14.69 -1.44 6.82
CA GLU A 119 15.43 -2.62 6.31
C GLU A 119 14.75 -3.95 6.68
N GLN A 120 14.13 -4.00 7.86
CA GLN A 120 13.35 -5.14 8.33
C GLN A 120 12.03 -4.64 8.93
N GLU A 121 10.94 -5.31 8.59
CA GLU A 121 9.62 -4.94 9.11
C GLU A 121 8.69 -6.15 9.16
N TYR A 122 7.73 -6.13 10.08
CA TYR A 122 6.74 -7.16 10.25
C TYR A 122 5.37 -6.70 9.77
N PHE A 123 4.79 -7.43 8.81
CA PHE A 123 3.46 -7.16 8.27
C PHE A 123 2.48 -8.26 8.67
N ALA A 124 1.40 -7.90 9.36
CA ALA A 124 0.32 -8.80 9.72
C ALA A 124 -0.82 -8.69 8.69
N VAL A 125 -0.92 -9.66 7.79
CA VAL A 125 -1.86 -9.67 6.67
C VAL A 125 -3.16 -10.41 7.07
N PRO A 126 -4.36 -9.85 6.80
CA PRO A 126 -5.61 -10.53 7.08
C PRO A 126 -5.72 -11.89 6.39
N LYS A 127 -6.26 -12.91 7.05
CA LYS A 127 -6.37 -14.31 6.54
C LYS A 127 -7.02 -14.46 5.15
N ASN A 128 -7.88 -13.54 4.74
CA ASN A 128 -8.57 -13.57 3.44
C ASN A 128 -7.81 -12.83 2.33
N LEU A 129 -6.69 -12.20 2.67
CA LEU A 129 -5.83 -11.47 1.75
C LEU A 129 -4.50 -12.20 1.61
N LYS A 130 -3.96 -12.14 0.40
CA LYS A 130 -2.56 -12.49 0.15
C LYS A 130 -1.80 -11.21 -0.15
N LEU A 131 -0.63 -11.06 0.44
CA LEU A 131 0.28 -9.97 0.08
C LEU A 131 1.21 -10.49 -1.00
N LEU A 132 1.19 -9.83 -2.16
CA LEU A 132 2.00 -10.19 -3.32
C LEU A 132 3.02 -9.08 -3.59
N ALA A 133 4.28 -9.46 -3.80
CA ALA A 133 5.26 -8.58 -4.42
C ALA A 133 5.14 -8.73 -5.93
N VAL A 134 4.68 -7.68 -6.62
CA VAL A 134 4.47 -7.71 -8.08
C VAL A 134 5.51 -6.80 -8.75
N PRO A 135 6.27 -7.31 -9.74
CA PRO A 135 7.29 -6.51 -10.40
C PRO A 135 6.66 -5.39 -11.22
N LEU A 136 7.37 -4.25 -11.34
CA LEU A 136 6.85 -3.08 -12.08
C LEU A 136 6.49 -3.39 -13.54
N PHE A 137 7.20 -4.30 -14.20
CA PHE A 137 6.92 -4.65 -15.61
C PHE A 137 5.60 -5.41 -15.78
N GLU A 138 5.17 -6.21 -14.79
CA GLU A 138 3.90 -6.95 -14.87
C GLU A 138 2.68 -6.02 -14.71
N LEU A 139 2.88 -4.92 -13.99
CA LEU A 139 1.85 -3.90 -13.77
C LEU A 139 1.68 -2.99 -14.99
N TYR A 140 2.75 -2.75 -15.75
CA TYR A 140 2.74 -1.78 -16.84
C TYR A 140 1.71 -2.13 -17.91
N ASP A 141 0.78 -1.20 -18.14
CA ASP A 141 -0.33 -1.31 -19.10
C ASP A 141 -1.30 -2.50 -18.87
N ASN A 142 -1.20 -3.16 -17.72
CA ASN A 142 -2.05 -4.32 -17.38
C ASN A 142 -3.33 -3.89 -16.63
N VAL A 143 -4.14 -3.08 -17.30
CA VAL A 143 -5.39 -2.53 -16.75
C VAL A 143 -6.42 -3.63 -16.47
N GLN A 144 -6.44 -4.69 -17.28
CA GLN A 144 -7.41 -5.78 -17.13
C GLN A 144 -7.26 -6.50 -15.78
N ARG A 145 -6.02 -6.73 -15.34
CA ARG A 145 -5.75 -7.47 -14.10
C ARG A 145 -5.65 -6.58 -12.87
N TYR A 146 -5.02 -5.42 -12.99
CA TYR A 146 -4.72 -4.55 -11.84
C TYR A 146 -5.56 -3.27 -11.78
N GLY A 147 -6.37 -3.01 -12.81
CA GLY A 147 -7.17 -1.80 -12.93
C GLY A 147 -6.37 -0.57 -13.35
N PRO A 148 -7.06 0.56 -13.61
CA PRO A 148 -6.47 1.75 -14.21
C PRO A 148 -5.54 2.52 -13.27
N VAL A 149 -5.68 2.35 -11.95
CA VAL A 149 -4.82 3.04 -10.98
C VAL A 149 -3.46 2.34 -10.88
N ILE A 150 -3.46 1.04 -10.59
CA ILE A 150 -2.23 0.27 -10.32
C ILE A 150 -1.36 0.17 -11.58
N SER A 151 -1.97 -0.02 -12.75
CA SER A 151 -1.25 -0.13 -14.02
C SER A 151 -0.49 1.14 -14.42
N THR A 152 -0.86 2.30 -13.88
CA THR A 152 -0.16 3.57 -14.13
C THR A 152 1.02 3.79 -13.19
N ILE A 153 1.16 3.00 -12.12
CA ILE A 153 2.20 3.20 -11.10
C ILE A 153 3.61 3.12 -11.68
N PRO A 154 3.97 2.16 -12.55
CA PRO A 154 5.33 2.12 -13.12
C PRO A 154 5.70 3.43 -13.82
N LYS A 155 4.75 4.08 -14.51
CA LYS A 155 4.95 5.39 -15.14
C LYS A 155 5.08 6.53 -14.12
N GLN A 156 4.39 6.45 -12.98
CA GLN A 156 4.56 7.42 -11.89
C GLN A 156 5.89 7.27 -11.15
N LEU A 157 6.40 6.04 -11.12
CA LEU A 157 7.62 5.65 -10.44
C LEU A 157 8.89 5.87 -11.27
N SER A 158 8.77 5.96 -12.59
CA SER A 158 9.92 6.15 -13.51
C SER A 158 10.74 7.42 -13.25
N ARG A 159 10.19 8.41 -12.55
CA ARG A 159 10.88 9.65 -12.16
C ARG A 159 11.77 9.52 -10.92
N PHE A 160 11.70 8.40 -10.20
CA PHE A 160 12.50 8.15 -9.01
C PHE A 160 13.71 7.28 -9.34
N GLN A 161 14.81 7.49 -8.63
CA GLN A 161 15.96 6.59 -8.69
C GLN A 161 15.82 5.55 -7.57
N PHE A 162 15.85 4.27 -7.94
CA PHE A 162 15.82 3.17 -6.97
C PHE A 162 17.25 2.80 -6.57
N ASN A 163 17.53 2.90 -5.28
CA ASN A 163 18.76 2.38 -4.70
C ASN A 163 18.47 0.99 -4.14
N VAL A 164 18.95 -0.01 -4.87
CA VAL A 164 18.84 -1.44 -4.59
C VAL A 164 19.86 -1.79 -3.52
N ILE A 165 19.40 -1.95 -2.27
CA ILE A 165 20.27 -2.33 -1.15
C ILE A 165 20.21 -3.85 -1.04
N ASN A 166 21.32 -4.51 -1.37
CA ASN A 166 21.51 -5.93 -1.17
C ASN A 166 22.21 -6.15 0.18
N ASN A 167 21.59 -6.93 1.05
CA ASN A 167 22.20 -7.38 2.30
C ASN A 167 23.23 -8.47 2.03
#